data_AF-A0AAW8YC49-F1
#
_entry.id   AF-A0AAW8YC49-F1
#
_cell.length_a   1.000
_cell.length_b   1.000
_cell.length_c   1.000
_cell.angle_alpha   90.00
_cell.angle_beta   90.00
_cell.angle_gamma   90.00
#
_symmetry.space_group_name_H-M   'P 1'
#
loop_
_entity.id
_entity.type
_entity.pdbx_description
1 polymer ?
#
loop_
_entity_poly.entity_id
_entity_poly.type
_entity_poly.pdbx_seq_one_letter_code
_entity_poly.pdbx_strand_id
1 'polypeptide(L)' 'MNEQFEKNLVSAYHEALKNNQKSFPVKLVVEDTPSEGDVISWFAAKGIPIKIDTSWGKYDITLLN' A
#
# COMPACT_ATOMS: atom_id res chain seq x y z
N MET A 1 -3.52 11.76 0.45
CA MET A 1 -3.61 10.53 -0.36
C MET A 1 -4.78 10.67 -1.33
N ASN A 2 -4.61 10.28 -2.59
CA ASN A 2 -5.68 10.32 -3.60
C ASN A 2 -6.72 9.21 -3.36
N GLU A 3 -8.00 9.50 -3.57
CA GLU A 3 -9.12 8.56 -3.42
C GLU A 3 -8.96 7.30 -4.28
N GLN A 4 -8.52 7.42 -5.53
CA GLN A 4 -8.37 6.26 -6.43
C GLN A 4 -7.23 5.34 -5.97
N PHE A 5 -6.12 5.92 -5.51
CA PHE A 5 -5.01 5.15 -4.96
C PHE A 5 -5.42 4.47 -3.64
N GLU A 6 -6.11 5.18 -2.74
CA GLU A 6 -6.61 4.62 -1.48
C GLU A 6 -7.53 3.42 -1.72
N LYS A 7 -8.46 3.51 -2.69
CA LYS A 7 -9.34 2.39 -3.06
C LYS A 7 -8.54 1.17 -3.52
N ASN A 8 -7.54 1.37 -4.37
CA ASN A 8 -6.67 0.28 -4.84
C ASN A 8 -5.86 -0.33 -3.68
N LEU A 9 -5.32 0.52 -2.80
CA LEU A 9 -4.54 0.13 -1.63
C LEU A 9 -5.36 -0.74 -0.66
N VAL A 10 -6.56 -0.27 -0.29
CA VAL A 10 -7.46 -0.97 0.63
C VAL A 10 -7.91 -2.31 0.04
N SER A 11 -8.23 -2.34 -1.25
CA SER A 11 -8.61 -3.58 -1.94
C SER A 11 -7.47 -4.61 -1.89
N ALA A 12 -6.25 -4.21 -2.28
CA ALA A 12 -5.09 -5.08 -2.28
C ALA A 12 -4.74 -5.59 -0.87
N TYR A 13 -4.85 -4.73 0.14
CA TYR A 13 -4.65 -5.11 1.54
C TYR A 13 -5.67 -6.16 2.01
N HIS A 14 -6.97 -5.98 1.74
CA HIS A 14 -7.99 -6.95 2.11
C HIS A 14 -7.82 -8.30 1.40
N GLU A 15 -7.43 -8.28 0.13
CA GLU A 15 -7.11 -9.52 -0.60
C GLU A 15 -5.88 -10.22 -0.02
N ALA A 16 -4.84 -9.47 0.34
CA ALA A 16 -3.67 -10.03 1.00
C ALA A 16 -4.03 -10.71 2.32
N LEU A 17 -4.84 -10.05 3.16
CA LEU A 17 -5.33 -10.65 4.41
C LEU A 17 -6.16 -11.93 4.17
N LYS A 18 -7.06 -11.91 3.18
CA LYS A 18 -7.88 -13.09 2.83
C LYS A 18 -7.04 -14.27 2.38
N ASN A 19 -5.95 -14.01 1.67
CA ASN A 19 -5.03 -15.03 1.15
C ASN A 19 -3.86 -15.32 2.12
N ASN A 20 -3.86 -14.75 3.32
CA ASN A 20 -2.79 -14.87 4.31
C ASN A 20 -1.40 -14.46 3.75
N GLN A 21 -1.38 -13.48 2.83
CA GLN A 21 -0.18 -12.92 2.23
C GLN A 21 0.32 -11.72 3.06
N LYS A 22 1.62 -11.67 3.31
CA LYS A 22 2.26 -10.54 3.98
C LYS A 22 2.71 -9.43 3.03
N SER A 23 2.90 -9.72 1.74
CA SER A 23 3.28 -8.72 0.73
C SER A 23 2.26 -8.65 -0.38
N PHE A 24 1.96 -7.44 -0.86
CA PHE A 24 1.04 -7.22 -1.97
C PHE A 24 1.44 -5.99 -2.80
N PRO A 25 1.33 -6.08 -4.14
CA PRO A 25 1.63 -4.97 -5.03
C PRO A 25 0.43 -4.01 -5.18
N VAL A 26 0.71 -2.71 -5.25
CA VAL A 26 -0.25 -1.65 -5.52
C VAL A 26 0.25 -0.82 -6.70
N LYS A 27 -0.56 -0.74 -7.76
CA LYS A 27 -0.22 0.03 -8.96
C LYS A 27 -0.23 1.52 -8.64
N LEU A 28 0.82 2.23 -9.08
CA LEU A 28 0.90 3.68 -8.98
C LEU A 28 0.02 4.31 -10.07
N VAL A 29 -0.72 5.35 -9.69
CA VAL A 29 -1.56 6.12 -10.62
C VAL A 29 -0.76 7.36 -11.01
N VAL A 30 -0.29 7.38 -12.28
CA VAL A 30 0.83 8.21 -12.77
C VAL A 30 0.68 9.71 -12.51
N GLU A 31 -0.55 10.21 -12.43
CA GLU A 31 -0.82 11.64 -12.27
C GLU A 31 -0.87 12.11 -10.80
N ASP A 32 -1.02 11.21 -9.81
CA ASP A 32 -1.25 11.61 -8.42
C ASP A 32 -0.87 10.48 -7.42
N THR A 33 0.29 9.89 -7.63
CA THR A 33 0.79 8.84 -6.73
C THR A 33 1.27 9.46 -5.42
N PRO A 34 0.72 9.04 -4.26
CA PRO A 34 1.20 9.52 -2.96
C PRO A 34 2.63 9.06 -2.71
N SER A 35 3.40 9.81 -1.93
CA SER A 35 4.77 9.43 -1.58
C SER A 35 4.76 8.17 -0.70
N GLU A 36 5.88 7.43 -0.67
CA GLU A 36 6.04 6.29 0.23
C GLU A 36 5.77 6.68 1.70
N GLY A 37 6.20 7.89 2.10
CA GLY A 37 5.97 8.43 3.44
C GLY A 37 4.49 8.67 3.77
N ASP A 38 3.69 9.09 2.80
CA ASP A 38 2.24 9.25 2.97
C ASP A 38 1.56 7.90 3.21
N VAL A 39 1.95 6.89 2.42
CA VAL A 39 1.39 5.53 2.52
C VAL A 39 1.79 4.89 3.86
N ILE A 40 3.05 5.01 4.25
CA ILE A 40 3.55 4.56 5.56
C ILE A 40 2.78 5.24 6.69
N SER A 41 2.60 6.56 6.62
CA SER A 41 1.87 7.32 7.64
C SER A 41 0.40 6.90 7.76
N TRP A 42 -0.26 6.60 6.64
CA TRP A 42 -1.65 6.13 6.63
C TRP A 42 -1.80 4.77 7.31
N PHE A 43 -0.87 3.83 7.07
CA PHE A 43 -0.88 2.53 7.75
C PHE A 43 -0.49 2.66 9.23
N ALA A 44 0.49 3.52 9.55
CA ALA A 44 0.89 3.80 10.93
C ALA A 44 -0.27 4.38 11.75
N ALA A 45 -1.10 5.27 11.17
CA ALA A 45 -2.30 5.80 11.81
C ALA A 45 -3.33 4.72 12.16
N LYS A 46 -3.27 3.55 11.50
CA LYS A 46 -4.11 2.37 11.78
C LYS A 46 -3.41 1.33 12.67
N GLY A 47 -2.20 1.63 13.16
CA GLY A 47 -1.41 0.72 13.99
C GLY A 47 -0.83 -0.47 13.21
N ILE A 48 -0.70 -0.36 11.89
CA ILE A 48 -0.20 -1.43 11.03
C ILE A 48 1.20 -1.03 10.54
N PRO A 49 2.29 -1.62 11.06
CA PRO A 49 3.63 -1.33 10.56
C PRO A 49 3.83 -1.98 9.18
N ILE A 50 4.36 -1.21 8.22
CA ILE A 50 4.62 -1.67 6.86
C ILE A 50 6.01 -1.28 6.37
N LYS A 51 6.50 -2.01 5.36
CA LYS A 51 7.63 -1.64 4.50
C LYS A 51 7.12 -1.46 3.08
N ILE A 52 7.68 -0.50 2.35
CA ILE A 52 7.38 -0.28 0.93
C ILE A 52 8.66 -0.47 0.14
N ASP A 53 8.58 -1.25 -0.93
CA ASP A 53 9.61 -1.34 -1.96
C ASP A 53 9.04 -0.82 -3.28
N THR A 54 9.62 0.26 -3.79
CA THR A 54 9.19 0.85 -5.07
C THR A 54 9.86 0.12 -6.24
N SER A 55 9.07 -0.32 -7.22
CA SER A 55 9.58 -0.95 -8.44
C SER A 55 8.70 -0.62 -9.64
N TRP A 56 9.28 -0.09 -10.72
CA TRP A 56 8.66 -0.01 -12.07
C TRP A 56 7.15 0.33 -12.07
N GLY A 57 6.75 1.44 -11.45
CA GLY A 57 5.35 1.90 -11.46
C GLY A 57 4.41 1.18 -10.48
N LYS A 58 4.93 0.46 -9.49
CA LYS A 58 4.17 -0.13 -8.37
C LYS A 58 4.91 0.05 -7.04
N TYR A 59 4.12 0.07 -5.96
CA TYR A 59 4.60 -0.15 -4.60
C TYR A 59 4.35 -1.60 -4.20
N ASP A 60 5.39 -2.31 -3.79
CA ASP A 60 5.25 -3.60 -3.11
C ASP A 60 5.21 -3.32 -1.60
N ILE A 61 4.08 -3.61 -0.97
CA ILE A 61 3.84 -3.29 0.43
C ILE A 61 3.92 -4.58 1.23
N THR A 62 4.82 -4.64 2.21
CA THR A 62 4.98 -5.75 3.13
C THR A 62 4.53 -5.37 4.53
N LEU A 63 3.61 -6.15 5.11
CA LEU A 63 3.18 -6.05 6.50
C LEU A 63 4.25 -6.61 7.44
N LEU A 64 4.58 -5.88 8.51
CA LEU A 64 5.68 -6.22 9.44
C LEU A 64 5.21 -6.91 10.74
N ASN A 65 3.98 -7.42 10.75
CA ASN A 65 3.34 -8.09 11.89
C ASN A 65 3.67 -9.59 12.00
#